data_AF-A0A6A6ECZ8-F1
#
_entry.id   AF-A0A6A6ECZ8-F1
#
_cell.length_a   1.000
_cell.length_b   1.000
_cell.length_c   1.000
_cell.angle_alpha   90.00
_cell.angle_beta   90.00
_cell.angle_gamma   90.00
#
_symmetry.space_group_name_H-M   'P 1'
#
loop_
_entity.id
_entity.type
_entity.pdbx_description
1 polymer ?
#
loop_
_entity_poly.entity_id
_entity_poly.type
_entity_poly.pdbx_seq_one_letter_code
_entity_poly.pdbx_strand_id
1 'polypeptide(L)'
;MAGSNRKERRAAAKKDAKSSAKSSGTEFQPSTEIDEAGVDFLLKHPDRSGPKGKTLFELAEERQRELNKGNPAKANLDEDNTPPGERPFNDEDPIGPFGNAILYSVSLATLHLTLDVVVYSQYREDVIWSEILQRAGKVLPIFFVVVYLLRVEISMRFPTIRNLFFLVVSIAAGCYMIYSGNVNGYFYIMKTAPPIGALWVWSVVEMNLYYALVSVVAVVGYLWWNKFEAF
;
A
#
# COMPACT_ATOMS: atom_id res chain seq x y z
N MET A 1 50.12 -13.98 39.95
CA MET A 1 49.37 -13.51 41.12
C MET A 1 48.48 -12.35 40.71
N ALA A 2 47.14 -12.49 40.71
CA ALA A 2 46.21 -11.37 40.54
C ALA A 2 44.82 -11.79 41.07
N GLY A 3 44.53 -11.50 42.34
CA GLY A 3 43.29 -11.93 43.00
C GLY A 3 42.71 -10.92 44.01
N SER A 4 43.17 -9.66 44.03
CA SER A 4 42.77 -8.69 45.06
C SER A 4 41.51 -7.86 44.71
N ASN A 5 41.09 -7.79 43.44
CA ASN A 5 40.20 -6.72 43.00
C ASN A 5 38.69 -6.92 43.30
N ARG A 6 38.29 -8.09 43.84
CA ARG A 6 36.86 -8.39 44.12
C ARG A 6 36.43 -7.99 45.53
N LYS A 7 37.36 -7.94 46.50
CA LYS A 7 37.07 -7.58 47.89
C LYS A 7 36.91 -6.06 48.06
N GLU A 8 37.73 -5.26 47.38
CA GLU A 8 37.64 -3.80 47.42
C GLU A 8 36.32 -3.28 46.85
N ARG A 9 35.84 -3.88 45.75
CA ARG A 9 34.53 -3.54 45.14
C ARG A 9 33.34 -3.78 46.08
N ARG A 10 33.42 -4.79 46.95
CA ARG A 10 32.37 -5.07 47.95
C ARG A 10 32.45 -4.14 49.17
N ALA A 11 33.66 -3.68 49.52
CA ALA A 11 33.85 -2.73 50.63
C ALA A 11 33.38 -1.32 50.27
N ALA A 12 33.57 -0.88 49.01
CA ALA A 12 33.08 0.40 48.52
C ALA A 12 31.53 0.48 48.56
N ALA A 13 30.85 -0.52 47.98
CA ALA A 13 29.39 -0.56 47.96
C ALA A 13 28.74 -0.56 49.37
N LYS A 14 29.44 -1.11 50.38
CA LYS A 14 28.95 -1.15 51.77
C LYS A 14 29.21 0.16 52.53
N LYS A 15 30.19 0.96 52.12
CA LYS A 15 30.41 2.32 52.66
C LYS A 15 29.38 3.29 52.10
N ASP A 16 29.08 3.22 50.80
CA ASP A 16 28.09 4.09 50.14
C ASP A 16 26.66 3.84 50.65
N ALA A 17 26.34 2.59 51.02
CA ALA A 17 25.05 2.26 51.64
C ALA A 17 24.88 2.79 53.07
N LYS A 18 25.98 3.13 53.77
CA LYS A 18 25.95 3.57 55.18
C LYS A 18 25.93 5.09 55.34
N SER A 19 26.23 5.85 54.28
CA SER A 19 26.22 7.32 54.26
C SER A 19 24.91 7.95 53.81
N SER A 20 23.97 7.19 53.24
CA SER A 20 22.66 7.71 52.81
C SER A 20 21.52 7.50 53.82
N ALA A 21 21.75 6.77 54.90
CA ALA A 21 20.78 6.59 55.98
C ALA A 21 20.87 7.72 57.02
N LYS A 22 20.69 8.96 56.59
CA LYS A 22 20.30 10.06 57.48
C LYS A 22 18.86 10.40 57.15
N SER A 23 17.94 9.62 57.71
CA SER A 23 16.52 9.90 57.67
C SER A 23 16.27 11.22 58.41
N SER A 24 16.26 12.33 57.69
CA SER A 24 15.57 13.55 58.12
C SER A 24 14.07 13.27 58.01
N GLY A 25 13.56 12.51 58.98
CA GLY A 25 12.13 12.30 59.16
C GLY A 25 11.52 13.62 59.63
N THR A 26 11.12 14.46 58.68
CA THR A 26 10.03 15.40 58.95
C THR A 26 8.78 14.54 58.90
N GLU A 27 8.19 14.28 60.07
CA GLU A 27 6.93 13.56 60.20
C GLU A 27 5.90 14.19 59.27
N PHE A 28 5.29 13.37 58.41
CA PHE A 28 4.19 13.81 57.54
C PHE A 28 3.02 14.21 58.45
N GLN A 29 2.84 15.51 58.66
CA GLN A 29 1.66 16.03 59.34
C GLN A 29 0.54 16.20 58.30
N PRO A 30 -0.55 15.41 58.36
CA PRO A 30 -1.68 15.61 57.47
C PRO A 30 -2.36 16.93 57.85
N SER A 31 -2.05 17.99 57.11
CA SER A 31 -2.76 19.26 57.18
C SER A 31 -3.64 19.40 55.94
N THR A 32 -4.77 20.09 56.08
CA THR A 32 -5.70 20.38 54.98
C THR A 32 -5.29 21.59 54.15
N GLU A 33 -4.15 22.20 54.49
CA GLU A 33 -3.59 23.38 53.83
C GLU A 33 -2.35 22.94 53.04
N ILE A 34 -2.29 23.31 51.77
CA ILE A 34 -1.16 23.01 50.90
C ILE A 34 -0.07 24.05 51.22
N ASP A 35 1.12 23.58 51.59
CA ASP A 35 2.27 24.43 51.83
C ASP A 35 2.76 25.10 50.53
N GLU A 36 3.47 26.22 50.62
CA GLU A 36 3.97 26.94 49.44
C GLU A 36 4.80 26.04 48.51
N ALA A 37 5.53 25.07 49.09
CA ALA A 37 6.29 24.08 48.33
C ALA A 37 5.38 23.09 47.55
N GLY A 38 4.25 22.69 48.13
CA GLY A 38 3.23 21.87 47.46
C GLY A 38 2.51 22.63 46.35
N VAL A 39 2.23 23.92 46.55
CA VAL A 39 1.65 24.79 45.52
C VAL A 39 2.63 24.98 44.35
N ASP A 40 3.91 25.24 44.65
CA ASP A 40 4.94 25.40 43.61
C ASP A 40 5.20 24.09 42.85
N PHE A 41 5.09 22.94 43.53
CA PHE A 41 5.14 21.63 42.86
C PHE A 41 3.92 21.38 41.96
N LEU A 42 2.70 21.74 42.39
CA LEU A 42 1.48 21.63 41.58
C LEU A 42 1.50 22.54 40.35
N LEU A 43 2.12 23.72 40.47
CA LEU A 43 2.26 24.70 39.39
C LEU A 43 3.45 24.44 38.46
N LYS A 44 4.33 23.49 38.81
CA LYS A 44 5.52 23.20 38.02
C LYS A 44 5.15 22.46 36.73
N HIS A 45 5.21 23.17 35.61
CA HIS A 45 5.06 22.53 34.30
C HIS A 45 6.21 21.55 34.02
N PRO A 46 5.94 20.41 33.35
CA PRO A 46 6.99 19.52 32.88
C PRO A 46 7.99 20.29 32.02
N ASP A 47 9.28 20.08 32.27
CA ASP A 47 10.35 20.67 31.44
C ASP A 47 10.20 20.16 30.00
N ARG A 48 9.68 21.02 29.11
CA ARG A 48 9.50 20.74 27.67
C ARG A 48 10.75 21.08 26.86
N SER A 49 11.90 21.32 27.49
CA SER A 49 13.14 21.40 26.74
C SER A 49 13.36 20.08 26.00
N GLY A 50 13.67 20.19 24.71
CA GLY A 50 13.94 19.05 23.86
C GLY A 50 15.04 18.15 24.43
N PRO A 51 15.22 16.94 23.88
CA PRO A 51 16.17 15.97 24.40
C PRO A 51 17.56 16.60 24.59
N LYS A 52 18.06 16.58 25.84
CA LYS A 52 19.34 17.19 26.24
C LYS A 52 20.57 16.38 25.80
N GLY A 53 20.37 15.34 24.98
CA GLY A 53 21.39 14.44 24.49
C GLY A 53 21.09 13.98 23.07
N LYS A 54 22.04 13.24 22.47
CA LYS A 54 21.91 12.73 21.11
C LYS A 54 20.57 12.03 20.91
N THR A 55 19.88 12.38 19.84
CA THR A 55 18.63 11.71 19.49
C THR A 55 18.90 10.25 19.13
N LEU A 56 17.89 9.39 19.26
CA LEU A 56 18.03 7.97 18.87
C LEU A 56 18.40 7.83 17.39
N PHE A 57 17.96 8.78 16.56
CA PHE A 57 18.35 8.89 15.15
C PHE A 57 19.85 9.16 14.99
N GLU A 58 20.39 10.14 15.72
CA GLU A 58 21.83 10.45 15.69
C GLU A 58 22.69 9.28 16.18
N LEU A 59 22.23 8.57 17.22
CA LEU A 59 22.95 7.42 17.77
C LEU A 59 22.93 6.23 16.79
N ALA A 60 21.82 6.04 16.06
CA ALA A 60 21.70 5.02 15.02
C ALA A 60 22.61 5.35 13.82
N GLU A 61 22.62 6.62 13.39
CA GLU A 61 23.47 7.09 12.29
C GLU A 61 24.96 6.95 12.62
N GLU A 62 25.37 7.27 13.85
CA GLU A 62 26.75 7.11 14.31
C GLU A 62 27.18 5.64 14.28
N ARG A 63 26.33 4.72 14.77
CA ARG A 63 26.59 3.28 14.71
C ARG A 63 26.65 2.75 13.27
N GLN A 64 25.78 3.23 12.39
CA GLN A 64 25.78 2.85 10.97
C GLN A 64 27.07 3.31 10.27
N ARG A 65 27.53 4.53 10.56
CA ARG A 65 28.81 5.05 10.05
C ARG A 65 30.01 4.25 10.53
N GLU A 66 30.00 3.76 11.77
CA GLU A 66 31.05 2.88 12.31
C GLU A 66 31.06 1.51 11.62
N LEU A 67 29.89 0.91 11.38
CA LEU A 67 29.75 -0.37 10.67
C LEU A 67 30.26 -0.28 9.22
N ASN A 68 29.94 0.82 8.53
CA ASN A 68 30.37 1.06 7.15
C ASN A 68 31.88 1.24 7.02
N LYS A 69 32.56 1.80 8.03
CA LYS A 69 34.02 1.91 8.07
C LYS A 69 34.74 0.56 8.23
N GLY A 70 34.10 -0.40 8.91
CA GLY A 70 34.69 -1.72 9.19
C GLY A 70 34.64 -2.71 8.03
N ASN A 71 33.76 -2.49 7.04
CA ASN A 71 33.63 -3.39 5.90
C ASN A 71 33.16 -2.65 4.63
N PRO A 72 34.08 -2.05 3.84
CA PRO A 72 33.72 -1.26 2.66
C PRO A 72 33.08 -2.08 1.53
N ALA A 73 33.15 -3.41 1.59
CA ALA A 73 32.47 -4.30 0.64
C ALA A 73 30.95 -4.33 0.86
N LYS A 74 30.44 -3.97 2.05
CA LYS A 74 28.99 -3.84 2.32
C LYS A 74 28.42 -2.47 1.99
N ALA A 75 29.28 -1.44 1.90
CA ALA A 75 28.85 -0.10 1.50
C ALA A 75 28.26 -0.02 0.09
N ASN A 76 28.50 -1.03 -0.77
CA ASN A 76 27.89 -1.17 -2.09
C ASN A 76 26.79 -2.24 -2.17
N LEU A 77 26.52 -2.95 -1.06
CA LEU A 77 25.44 -3.95 -0.97
C LEU A 77 24.20 -3.39 -0.25
N ASP A 78 24.39 -2.29 0.49
CA ASP A 78 23.35 -1.63 1.27
C ASP A 78 22.99 -0.27 0.64
N GLU A 79 22.48 -0.29 -0.61
CA GLU A 79 21.56 0.76 -1.12
C GLU A 79 20.16 0.58 -0.51
N ASP A 80 20.09 -0.04 0.68
CA ASP A 80 18.90 -0.27 1.46
C ASP A 80 19.23 0.08 2.92
N ASN A 81 19.07 1.36 3.26
CA ASN A 81 19.25 1.88 4.62
C ASN A 81 18.06 1.52 5.53
N THR A 82 17.68 0.26 5.54
CA THR A 82 16.50 -0.19 6.27
C THR A 82 16.91 -0.86 7.58
N PRO A 83 16.45 -0.36 8.74
CA PRO A 83 16.73 -0.94 10.05
C PRO A 83 16.35 -2.43 10.12
N PRO A 84 17.06 -3.25 10.91
CA PRO A 84 16.69 -4.65 11.12
C PRO A 84 15.27 -4.76 11.69
N GLY A 85 14.32 -5.22 10.88
CA GLY A 85 12.90 -5.33 11.24
C GLY A 85 11.97 -4.39 10.48
N GLU A 86 12.51 -3.43 9.74
CA GLU A 86 11.77 -2.64 8.76
C GLU A 86 11.92 -3.25 7.35
N ARG A 87 10.92 -3.05 6.49
CA ARG A 87 11.00 -3.47 5.10
C ARG A 87 11.78 -2.43 4.31
N PRO A 88 12.61 -2.85 3.35
CA PRO A 88 13.32 -1.95 2.45
C PRO A 88 12.41 -0.80 2.02
N PHE A 89 12.81 0.47 2.23
CA PHE A 89 12.23 1.58 1.46
C PHE A 89 12.76 1.52 0.02
N ASN A 90 12.71 0.34 -0.58
CA ASN A 90 12.90 0.16 -1.99
C ASN A 90 11.54 0.42 -2.63
N ASP A 91 11.50 1.17 -3.73
CA ASP A 91 10.33 1.34 -4.58
C ASP A 91 9.87 0.01 -5.24
N GLU A 92 10.37 -1.13 -4.77
CA GLU A 92 9.96 -2.47 -5.17
C GLU A 92 8.59 -2.78 -4.57
N ASP A 93 7.61 -2.88 -5.47
CA ASP A 93 6.22 -3.20 -5.20
C ASP A 93 6.10 -4.35 -4.17
N PRO A 94 5.50 -4.15 -2.96
CA PRO A 94 5.65 -5.06 -1.81
C PRO A 94 5.12 -6.49 -2.01
N ILE A 95 4.38 -6.72 -3.09
CA ILE A 95 3.76 -7.99 -3.48
C ILE A 95 4.53 -8.64 -4.65
N GLY A 96 5.32 -7.87 -5.38
CA GLY A 96 6.00 -8.26 -6.62
C GLY A 96 5.05 -8.39 -7.82
N PRO A 97 5.59 -8.50 -9.05
CA PRO A 97 4.80 -8.57 -10.29
C PRO A 97 3.78 -9.71 -10.31
N PHE A 98 4.14 -10.86 -9.75
CA PHE A 98 3.29 -12.04 -9.70
C PHE A 98 2.08 -11.85 -8.78
N GLY A 99 2.30 -11.41 -7.53
CA GLY A 99 1.19 -11.23 -6.61
C GLY A 99 0.31 -10.04 -7.00
N ASN A 100 0.86 -9.01 -7.64
CA ASN A 100 0.07 -7.95 -8.25
C ASN A 100 -0.84 -8.51 -9.35
N ALA A 101 -0.31 -9.35 -10.24
CA ALA A 101 -1.15 -9.99 -11.24
C ALA A 101 -2.29 -10.81 -10.61
N ILE A 102 -2.05 -11.53 -9.50
CA ILE A 102 -3.11 -12.22 -8.76
C ILE A 102 -4.15 -11.22 -8.24
N LEU A 103 -3.74 -10.19 -7.51
CA LEU A 103 -4.65 -9.23 -6.89
C LEU A 103 -5.56 -8.57 -7.94
N TYR A 104 -4.96 -8.07 -9.03
CA TYR A 104 -5.70 -7.41 -10.10
C TYR A 104 -6.58 -8.39 -10.88
N SER A 105 -6.10 -9.59 -11.21
CA SER A 105 -6.90 -10.59 -11.92
C SER A 105 -8.10 -11.08 -11.11
N VAL A 106 -7.96 -11.25 -9.80
CA VAL A 106 -9.08 -11.56 -8.90
C VAL A 106 -10.08 -10.39 -8.88
N SER A 107 -9.58 -9.16 -8.77
CA SER A 107 -10.42 -7.96 -8.78
C SER A 107 -11.20 -7.80 -10.09
N LEU A 108 -10.53 -8.01 -11.24
CA LEU A 108 -11.16 -8.02 -12.57
C LEU A 108 -12.16 -9.18 -12.71
N ALA A 109 -11.87 -10.36 -12.15
CA ALA A 109 -12.79 -11.49 -12.18
C ALA A 109 -14.05 -11.19 -11.35
N THR A 110 -13.93 -10.51 -10.21
CA THR A 110 -15.09 -10.03 -9.43
C THR A 110 -15.89 -9.02 -10.24
N LEU A 111 -15.24 -8.04 -10.87
CA LEU A 111 -15.92 -7.06 -11.71
C LEU A 111 -16.63 -7.74 -12.90
N HIS A 112 -15.98 -8.68 -13.59
CA HIS A 112 -16.59 -9.49 -14.64
C HIS A 112 -17.83 -10.23 -14.13
N LEU A 113 -17.74 -10.89 -12.97
CA LEU A 113 -18.88 -11.60 -12.37
C LEU A 113 -20.04 -10.64 -12.08
N THR A 114 -19.75 -9.46 -11.51
CA THR A 114 -20.78 -8.46 -11.25
C THR A 114 -21.44 -7.96 -12.53
N LEU A 115 -20.67 -7.73 -13.60
CA LEU A 115 -21.21 -7.36 -14.91
C LEU A 115 -22.07 -8.48 -15.50
N ASP A 116 -21.64 -9.75 -15.36
CA ASP A 116 -22.41 -10.91 -15.84
C ASP A 116 -23.79 -10.96 -15.14
N VAL A 117 -23.82 -10.82 -13.81
CA VAL A 117 -25.07 -10.77 -13.04
C VAL A 117 -25.95 -9.58 -13.45
N VAL A 118 -25.37 -8.39 -13.62
CA VAL A 118 -26.11 -7.19 -14.02
C VAL A 118 -26.73 -7.36 -15.40
N VAL A 119 -25.97 -7.86 -16.38
CA VAL A 119 -26.47 -8.02 -17.75
C VAL A 119 -27.60 -9.05 -17.81
N TYR A 120 -27.48 -10.19 -17.13
CA TYR A 120 -28.59 -11.15 -17.04
C TYR A 120 -29.84 -10.54 -16.39
N SER A 121 -29.64 -9.73 -15.34
CA SER A 121 -30.73 -9.03 -14.66
C SER A 121 -31.39 -7.96 -15.56
N GLN A 122 -30.62 -7.25 -16.39
CA GLN A 122 -31.11 -6.23 -17.32
C GLN A 122 -32.07 -6.80 -18.36
N TYR A 123 -31.78 -8.02 -18.83
CA TYR A 123 -32.59 -8.72 -19.82
C TYR A 123 -33.66 -9.63 -19.21
N ARG A 124 -33.81 -9.64 -17.88
CA ARG A 124 -34.78 -10.49 -17.14
C ARG A 124 -34.59 -11.99 -17.40
N GLU A 125 -33.35 -12.43 -17.59
CA GLU A 125 -33.02 -13.84 -17.74
C GLU A 125 -32.67 -14.47 -16.38
N ASP A 126 -32.95 -15.75 -16.20
CA ASP A 126 -32.64 -16.46 -14.96
C ASP A 126 -31.12 -16.59 -14.74
N VAL A 127 -30.67 -16.21 -13.55
CA VAL A 127 -29.26 -16.20 -13.16
C VAL A 127 -28.83 -17.62 -12.76
N ILE A 128 -28.25 -18.36 -13.71
CA ILE A 128 -27.70 -19.69 -13.46
C ILE A 128 -26.28 -19.56 -12.88
N TRP A 129 -26.17 -19.60 -11.55
CA TRP A 129 -24.92 -19.39 -10.81
C TRP A 129 -23.78 -20.31 -11.23
N SER A 130 -24.08 -21.57 -11.57
CA SER A 130 -23.05 -22.53 -12.00
C SER A 130 -22.39 -22.11 -13.32
N GLU A 131 -23.16 -21.59 -14.27
CA GLU A 131 -22.65 -21.12 -15.55
C GLU A 131 -21.82 -19.84 -15.39
N ILE A 132 -22.31 -18.90 -14.57
CA ILE A 132 -21.62 -17.63 -14.29
C ILE A 132 -20.28 -17.88 -13.60
N LEU A 133 -20.25 -18.75 -12.59
CA LEU A 133 -19.01 -19.13 -11.90
C LEU A 133 -18.04 -19.86 -12.83
N GLN A 134 -18.54 -20.76 -13.69
CA GLN A 134 -17.69 -21.41 -14.70
C GLN A 134 -17.11 -20.39 -15.70
N ARG A 135 -17.90 -19.41 -16.13
CA ARG A 135 -17.46 -18.35 -17.05
C ARG A 135 -16.41 -17.46 -16.38
N ALA A 136 -16.66 -17.00 -15.16
CA ALA A 136 -15.71 -16.23 -14.37
C ALA A 136 -14.39 -17.00 -14.15
N GLY A 137 -14.47 -18.29 -13.83
CA GLY A 137 -13.30 -19.16 -13.69
C GLY A 137 -12.51 -19.34 -14.98
N LYS A 138 -13.17 -19.39 -16.14
CA LYS A 138 -12.51 -19.46 -17.46
C LYS A 138 -11.77 -18.17 -17.82
N VAL A 139 -12.31 -17.01 -17.44
CA VAL A 139 -11.73 -15.70 -17.78
C VAL A 139 -10.61 -15.30 -16.81
N LEU A 140 -10.64 -15.78 -15.57
CA LEU A 140 -9.61 -15.49 -14.56
C LEU A 140 -8.15 -15.72 -15.04
N PRO A 141 -7.76 -16.87 -15.60
CA PRO A 141 -6.40 -17.06 -16.10
C PRO A 141 -6.06 -16.12 -17.28
N ILE A 142 -7.05 -15.74 -18.09
CA ILE A 142 -6.87 -14.77 -19.17
C ILE A 142 -6.53 -13.39 -18.59
N PHE A 143 -7.31 -12.94 -17.60
CA PHE A 143 -7.01 -11.69 -16.89
C PHE A 143 -5.66 -11.74 -16.19
N PHE A 144 -5.30 -12.86 -15.56
CA PHE A 144 -4.00 -13.03 -14.95
C PHE A 144 -2.85 -12.81 -15.95
N VAL A 145 -2.89 -13.49 -17.09
CA VAL A 145 -1.87 -13.35 -18.14
C VAL A 145 -1.83 -11.92 -18.67
N VAL A 146 -2.99 -11.35 -19.00
CA VAL A 146 -3.11 -10.00 -19.56
C VAL A 146 -2.55 -8.95 -18.59
N VAL A 147 -2.94 -9.02 -17.31
CA VAL A 147 -2.45 -8.12 -16.27
C VAL A 147 -0.95 -8.31 -16.04
N TYR A 148 -0.50 -9.56 -15.90
CA TYR A 148 0.90 -9.87 -15.67
C TYR A 148 1.77 -9.25 -16.77
N LEU A 149 1.44 -9.51 -18.05
CA LEU A 149 2.20 -8.96 -19.17
C LEU A 149 2.17 -7.43 -19.23
N LEU A 150 1.03 -6.80 -18.94
CA LEU A 150 0.88 -5.35 -19.06
C LEU A 150 1.43 -4.58 -17.85
N ARG A 151 1.67 -5.25 -16.72
CA ARG A 151 2.30 -4.69 -15.52
C ARG A 151 3.73 -5.15 -15.25
N VAL A 152 4.29 -6.08 -16.03
CA VAL A 152 5.73 -6.39 -15.96
C VAL A 152 6.52 -5.09 -16.18
N GLU A 153 7.64 -4.94 -15.45
CA GLU A 153 8.50 -3.74 -15.39
C GLU A 153 8.87 -3.15 -16.76
N ILE A 154 8.94 -3.99 -17.80
CA ILE A 154 9.18 -3.58 -19.20
C ILE A 154 8.08 -2.63 -19.71
N SER A 155 6.82 -2.86 -19.34
CA SER A 155 5.68 -2.01 -19.68
C SER A 155 5.71 -0.68 -18.93
N MET A 156 6.25 -0.66 -17.70
CA MET A 156 6.43 0.57 -16.93
C MET A 156 7.58 1.44 -17.43
N ARG A 157 8.57 0.85 -18.12
CA ARG A 157 9.72 1.57 -18.66
C ARG A 157 9.37 2.60 -19.75
N PHE A 158 8.29 2.36 -20.51
CA PHE A 158 7.84 3.26 -21.58
C PHE A 158 6.39 3.70 -21.36
N PRO A 159 6.13 4.67 -20.46
CA PRO A 159 4.79 5.04 -20.04
C PRO A 159 3.91 5.56 -21.20
N THR A 160 4.49 6.22 -22.19
CA THR A 160 3.75 6.74 -23.35
C THR A 160 3.18 5.62 -24.23
N ILE A 161 3.98 4.57 -24.49
CA ILE A 161 3.54 3.44 -25.32
C ILE A 161 2.45 2.66 -24.60
N ARG A 162 2.61 2.44 -23.28
CA ARG A 162 1.61 1.81 -22.44
C ARG A 162 0.29 2.57 -22.48
N ASN A 163 0.32 3.89 -22.26
CA ASN A 163 -0.87 4.74 -22.31
C ASN A 163 -1.52 4.72 -23.70
N LEU A 164 -0.74 4.73 -24.79
CA LEU A 164 -1.28 4.65 -26.15
C LEU A 164 -1.95 3.29 -26.42
N PHE A 165 -1.34 2.20 -25.94
CA PHE A 165 -1.94 0.87 -26.02
C PHE A 165 -3.28 0.82 -25.31
N PHE A 166 -3.35 1.26 -24.05
CA PHE A 166 -4.61 1.30 -23.30
C PHE A 166 -5.63 2.26 -23.90
N LEU A 167 -5.20 3.38 -24.49
CA LEU A 167 -6.07 4.29 -25.24
C LEU A 167 -6.76 3.56 -26.40
N VAL A 168 -5.99 2.85 -27.23
CA VAL A 168 -6.52 2.11 -28.39
C VAL A 168 -7.46 0.99 -27.92
N VAL A 169 -7.05 0.20 -26.92
CA VAL A 169 -7.87 -0.88 -26.36
C VAL A 169 -9.18 -0.32 -25.77
N SER A 170 -9.12 0.78 -25.04
CA SER A 170 -10.30 1.43 -24.47
C SER A 170 -11.26 1.93 -25.55
N ILE A 171 -10.77 2.59 -26.60
CA ILE A 171 -11.62 3.08 -27.70
C ILE A 171 -12.25 1.89 -28.43
N ALA A 172 -11.46 0.87 -28.77
CA ALA A 172 -11.95 -0.32 -29.46
C ALA A 172 -13.00 -1.06 -28.63
N ALA A 173 -12.75 -1.28 -27.34
CA ALA A 173 -13.68 -1.96 -26.44
C ALA A 173 -14.98 -1.16 -26.24
N GLY A 174 -14.89 0.15 -26.03
CA GLY A 174 -16.05 1.03 -25.90
C GLY A 174 -16.90 1.09 -27.16
N CYS A 175 -16.28 1.34 -28.32
CA CYS A 175 -16.99 1.35 -29.61
C CYS A 175 -17.62 -0.01 -29.93
N TYR A 176 -16.90 -1.11 -29.67
CA TYR A 176 -17.43 -2.45 -29.89
C TYR A 176 -18.63 -2.75 -28.99
N MET A 177 -18.64 -2.29 -27.74
CA MET A 177 -19.76 -2.49 -26.83
C MET A 177 -21.01 -1.73 -27.27
N ILE A 178 -20.84 -0.49 -27.74
CA ILE A 178 -21.91 0.32 -28.34
C ILE A 178 -22.46 -0.34 -29.59
N TYR A 179 -21.58 -0.74 -30.50
CA TYR A 179 -21.96 -1.48 -31.70
C TYR A 179 -22.71 -2.77 -31.35
N SER A 180 -22.16 -3.56 -30.42
CA SER A 180 -22.73 -4.85 -30.05
C SER A 180 -24.12 -4.70 -29.42
N GLY A 181 -24.31 -3.72 -28.53
CA GLY A 181 -25.60 -3.48 -27.90
C GLY A 181 -26.68 -2.95 -28.84
N ASN A 182 -26.30 -2.30 -29.95
CA ASN A 182 -27.25 -1.77 -30.94
C ASN A 182 -27.55 -2.75 -32.09
N VAL A 183 -26.60 -3.64 -32.43
CA VAL A 183 -26.69 -4.49 -33.63
C VAL A 183 -26.94 -5.97 -33.32
N ASN A 184 -26.37 -6.48 -32.23
CA ASN A 184 -26.45 -7.91 -31.93
C ASN A 184 -27.68 -8.26 -31.09
N GLY A 185 -28.12 -9.52 -31.17
CA GLY A 185 -29.19 -10.02 -30.31
C GLY A 185 -28.76 -10.13 -28.84
N TYR A 186 -29.74 -10.07 -27.94
CA TYR A 186 -29.51 -10.04 -26.49
C TYR A 186 -28.63 -11.17 -25.95
N PHE A 187 -28.79 -12.41 -26.43
CA PHE A 187 -27.97 -13.55 -26.00
C PHE A 187 -26.48 -13.38 -26.33
N TYR A 188 -26.17 -12.70 -27.44
CA TYR A 188 -24.80 -12.40 -27.80
C TYR A 188 -24.22 -11.36 -26.84
N ILE A 189 -24.99 -10.31 -26.55
CA ILE A 189 -24.60 -9.22 -25.65
C ILE A 189 -24.36 -9.78 -24.24
N MET A 190 -25.24 -10.64 -23.72
CA MET A 190 -25.09 -11.30 -22.41
C MET A 190 -23.75 -12.02 -22.25
N LYS A 191 -23.26 -12.69 -23.29
CA LYS A 191 -22.02 -13.48 -23.20
C LYS A 191 -20.75 -12.67 -23.49
N THR A 192 -20.88 -11.54 -24.20
CA THR A 192 -19.73 -10.76 -24.68
C THR A 192 -19.51 -9.48 -23.90
N ALA A 193 -20.57 -8.85 -23.38
CA ALA A 193 -20.50 -7.59 -22.66
C ALA A 193 -19.71 -7.69 -21.34
N PRO A 194 -19.86 -8.73 -20.49
CA PRO A 194 -19.13 -8.79 -19.21
C PRO A 194 -17.60 -8.77 -19.33
N PRO A 195 -16.95 -9.62 -20.17
CA PRO A 195 -15.49 -9.59 -20.31
C PRO A 195 -14.98 -8.33 -21.01
N ILE A 196 -15.71 -7.82 -22.00
CA ILE A 196 -15.31 -6.61 -22.73
C ILE A 196 -15.51 -5.37 -21.86
N GLY A 197 -16.58 -5.34 -21.06
CA GLY A 197 -16.83 -4.37 -20.00
C GLY A 197 -15.71 -4.31 -18.99
N ALA A 198 -15.28 -5.47 -18.49
CA ALA A 198 -14.17 -5.53 -17.56
C ALA A 198 -12.86 -5.01 -18.16
N LEU A 199 -12.54 -5.40 -19.39
CA LEU A 199 -11.35 -4.91 -20.08
C LEU A 199 -11.42 -3.41 -20.39
N TRP A 200 -12.60 -2.89 -20.73
CA TRP A 200 -12.78 -1.47 -21.00
C TRP A 200 -12.55 -0.63 -19.75
N VAL A 201 -13.24 -0.97 -18.64
CA VAL A 201 -13.09 -0.28 -17.35
C VAL A 201 -11.63 -0.35 -16.88
N TRP A 202 -11.01 -1.53 -16.97
CA TRP A 202 -9.61 -1.68 -16.58
C TRP A 202 -8.67 -0.83 -17.42
N SER A 203 -8.88 -0.76 -18.74
CA SER A 203 -8.06 0.07 -19.63
C SER A 203 -8.14 1.55 -19.28
N VAL A 204 -9.34 2.05 -18.94
CA VAL A 204 -9.56 3.44 -18.51
C VAL A 204 -8.87 3.74 -17.19
N VAL A 205 -8.89 2.81 -16.23
CA VAL A 205 -8.27 2.98 -14.91
C VAL A 205 -6.74 2.96 -14.98
N GLU A 206 -6.14 2.18 -15.89
CA GLU A 206 -4.69 2.00 -15.97
C GLU A 206 -3.96 3.14 -16.73
N MET A 207 -4.69 3.91 -17.55
CA MET A 207 -4.15 5.03 -18.32
C MET A 207 -4.20 6.36 -17.56
N ASN A 208 -3.36 7.33 -17.94
CA ASN A 208 -3.40 8.67 -17.36
C ASN A 208 -4.72 9.39 -17.72
N LEU A 209 -5.22 10.23 -16.80
CA LEU A 209 -6.49 10.96 -16.89
C LEU A 209 -6.71 11.67 -18.24
N TYR A 210 -5.66 12.26 -18.81
CA TYR A 210 -5.75 12.92 -20.11
C TYR A 210 -6.17 11.94 -21.23
N TYR A 211 -5.52 10.77 -21.31
CA TYR A 211 -5.86 9.76 -22.30
C TYR A 211 -7.24 9.15 -22.04
N ALA A 212 -7.62 8.97 -20.77
CA ALA A 212 -8.95 8.48 -20.40
C ALA A 212 -10.04 9.44 -20.87
N LEU A 213 -9.84 10.76 -20.71
CA LEU A 213 -10.79 11.76 -21.20
C LEU A 213 -10.91 11.72 -22.73
N VAL A 214 -9.76 11.62 -23.42
CA VAL A 214 -9.74 11.48 -24.89
C VAL A 214 -10.46 10.21 -25.34
N SER A 215 -10.28 9.08 -24.64
CA SER A 215 -10.94 7.82 -24.99
C SER A 215 -12.45 7.91 -24.86
N VAL A 216 -12.95 8.53 -23.77
CA VAL A 216 -14.39 8.73 -23.54
C VAL A 216 -14.98 9.65 -24.62
N VAL A 217 -14.32 10.77 -24.92
CA VAL A 217 -14.77 11.68 -25.98
C VAL A 217 -14.82 10.97 -27.33
N ALA A 218 -13.83 10.14 -27.65
CA ALA A 218 -13.83 9.37 -28.90
C ALA A 218 -14.99 8.36 -28.97
N VAL A 219 -15.27 7.65 -27.88
CA VAL A 219 -16.36 6.67 -27.81
C VAL A 219 -17.74 7.36 -27.89
N VAL A 220 -17.92 8.49 -27.20
CA VAL A 220 -19.14 9.31 -27.29
C VAL A 220 -19.31 9.89 -28.69
N GLY A 221 -18.23 10.36 -29.31
CA GLY A 221 -18.24 10.82 -30.71
C GLY A 221 -18.66 9.71 -31.67
N TYR A 222 -18.20 8.48 -31.46
CA TYR A 222 -18.60 7.31 -32.24
C TYR A 222 -20.10 6.98 -32.08
N LEU A 223 -20.64 7.06 -30.87
CA LEU A 223 -22.07 6.88 -30.60
C LEU A 223 -22.90 7.89 -31.40
N TRP A 224 -22.51 9.16 -31.32
CA TRP A 224 -23.25 10.23 -31.97
C TRP A 224 -23.16 10.16 -33.50
N TRP A 225 -21.98 9.85 -34.05
CA TRP A 225 -21.77 9.70 -35.49
C TRP A 225 -22.66 8.63 -36.10
N ASN A 226 -22.80 7.48 -35.43
CA ASN A 226 -23.61 6.37 -35.93
C ASN A 226 -25.09 6.47 -35.56
N LYS A 227 -25.49 7.52 -34.81
CA LYS A 227 -26.86 7.70 -34.29
C LYS A 227 -27.36 6.49 -33.50
N PHE A 228 -26.45 5.85 -32.78
CA PHE A 228 -26.80 4.74 -31.89
C PHE A 228 -27.52 5.26 -30.65
N GLU A 229 -28.38 4.43 -30.08
CA GLU A 229 -29.04 4.74 -28.82
C GLU A 229 -28.07 4.49 -27.67
N ALA A 230 -28.07 5.41 -26.70
CA ALA A 230 -27.46 5.14 -25.40
C ALA A 230 -28.38 4.17 -24.67
N PHE A 231 -27.83 3.00 -24.32
CA PHE A 231 -28.55 1.86 -23.74
C PHE A 231 -29.38 2.22 -22.50
#